data_AF-A0A954X0L9-F1
#
_entry.id   AF-A0A954X0L9-F1
#
_cell.length_a   1.000
_cell.length_b   1.000
_cell.length_c   1.000
_cell.angle_alpha   90.00
_cell.angle_beta   90.00
_cell.angle_gamma   90.00
#
_symmetry.space_group_name_H-M   'P 1'
#
loop_
_entity.id
_entity.type
_entity.pdbx_description
1 polymer ?
#
loop_
_entity_poly.entity_id
_entity_poly.type
_entity_poly.pdbx_seq_one_letter_code
_entity_poly.pdbx_strand_id
1 'polypeptide(L)'
;MRCDRRKRSPKVRPHTRAKSLEWLERRCLLAGDVLISEFMAANASGLADEDRDFSDWIELENQTSSAIDLTGWTISDDIDEFNKWTFPQIELPANGRVIVFASGKNRREIDSELHANFKLSRDGEYLGLGRPDGTIEDEFRDTYPAQRSDVSFGQTIIEGKLIRGFMTDPTPGEQNAISYFGFVDNVRIDVPGGFFDEPLVVRIASDVSDATIRYTLDGSKPTESNGLVYTEPLQVSSTTTLRATAFKSGFVPSDTETSSYLFLNEIVGQTRPESYPELTTGDNYEVDPDIAQSPQYYDRFLAGLRDIPTLSLVMDKDDFLGRTGIYSNPLQRGYLWERAASVEWIDPKTNATTQVDAGIRVQGGASRNPAIGKHSLSLRFRDEYGADQWEYDLFENTPVSQFTTLALRAGSNNSWVSGNAVDRLHAQSIRDQWIRDSVRAMGHVDAGAGRFVHIYINGLYWGVYNLTERPDAEHYAAYFGGAPSSYDAFNGSELIDGTANARREAVEIAEAGNWETLQEVVDIDRYIDYNIINRYGANGDLDVTRNYRLAGGGPDRAPFRIYPWDSEEVLINGGSTGIPTDPLGLRLYVEKLEEYRVRFGDRLQKHFFNDGALTANRSAERWMERADEL
;
A
#
# COMPACT_ATOMS: atom_id res chain seq x y z
N MET A 1 62.86 68.11 -52.44
CA MET A 1 62.30 67.84 -53.78
C MET A 1 60.79 67.69 -53.63
N ARG A 2 60.03 68.38 -54.51
CA ARG A 2 58.57 68.38 -54.77
C ARG A 2 57.84 67.09 -54.30
N CYS A 3 56.58 67.06 -53.85
CA CYS A 3 55.40 67.62 -54.49
C CYS A 3 54.14 67.33 -53.64
N ASP A 4 53.16 68.21 -53.82
CA ASP A 4 51.81 68.27 -53.28
C ASP A 4 50.83 67.32 -54.04
N ARG A 5 49.76 66.87 -53.35
CA ARG A 5 48.33 66.78 -53.80
C ARG A 5 47.53 65.50 -53.50
N ARG A 6 46.38 65.78 -52.85
CA ARG A 6 45.10 65.05 -52.75
C ARG A 6 44.74 64.11 -53.91
N LYS A 7 44.20 62.92 -53.60
CA LYS A 7 43.19 62.18 -54.39
C LYS A 7 42.29 61.38 -53.42
N ARG A 8 41.01 61.79 -53.28
CA ARG A 8 39.80 61.32 -53.98
C ARG A 8 39.26 59.99 -53.44
N SER A 9 38.09 60.10 -52.82
CA SER A 9 37.16 59.04 -52.45
C SER A 9 36.76 58.16 -53.64
N PRO A 10 36.66 56.82 -53.47
CA PRO A 10 36.00 55.97 -54.44
C PRO A 10 34.50 55.87 -54.18
N LYS A 11 33.77 55.91 -55.27
CA LYS A 11 32.31 55.85 -55.42
C LYS A 11 31.71 54.55 -54.88
N VAL A 12 30.57 54.70 -54.21
CA VAL A 12 29.58 53.66 -53.93
C VAL A 12 29.16 52.98 -55.24
N ARG A 13 29.23 51.64 -55.28
CA ARG A 13 28.53 50.79 -56.26
C ARG A 13 27.30 50.16 -55.58
N PRO A 14 26.19 49.93 -56.30
CA PRO A 14 24.94 49.53 -55.69
C PRO A 14 24.99 48.07 -55.23
N HIS A 15 24.30 47.81 -54.13
CA HIS A 15 24.12 46.52 -53.47
C HIS A 15 23.71 45.41 -54.44
N THR A 16 24.56 44.38 -54.58
CA THR A 16 24.08 43.03 -54.85
C THR A 16 23.29 42.56 -53.64
N ARG A 17 21.97 42.42 -53.82
CA ARG A 17 21.08 41.73 -52.89
C ARG A 17 21.59 40.30 -52.72
N ALA A 18 22.38 40.05 -51.68
CA ALA A 18 22.59 38.71 -51.18
C ALA A 18 21.20 38.20 -50.75
N LYS A 19 20.74 37.09 -51.33
CA LYS A 19 19.58 36.38 -50.82
C LYS A 19 19.95 35.93 -49.40
N SER A 20 19.42 36.62 -48.39
CA SER A 20 19.36 36.07 -47.05
C SER A 20 18.50 34.80 -47.16
N LEU A 21 19.11 33.65 -46.92
CA LEU A 21 18.36 32.49 -46.45
C LEU A 21 17.86 32.89 -45.06
N GLU A 22 16.64 33.43 -45.01
CA GLU A 22 15.88 33.45 -43.78
C GLU A 22 15.68 31.98 -43.39
N TRP A 23 16.21 31.61 -42.24
CA TRP A 23 15.73 30.45 -41.54
C TRP A 23 14.25 30.70 -41.31
N LEU A 24 13.39 29.91 -41.95
CA LEU A 24 11.97 29.84 -41.61
C LEU A 24 11.90 29.65 -40.10
N GLU A 25 11.43 30.67 -39.39
CA GLU A 25 10.92 30.49 -38.04
C GLU A 25 10.00 29.27 -38.07
N ARG A 26 10.19 28.33 -37.15
CA ARG A 26 9.22 27.25 -36.96
C ARG A 26 7.87 27.94 -36.75
N ARG A 27 6.98 27.84 -37.74
CA ARG A 27 5.60 28.29 -37.60
C ARG A 27 5.06 27.56 -36.37
N CYS A 28 4.71 28.33 -35.35
CA CYS A 28 3.89 27.84 -34.26
C CYS A 28 2.62 27.28 -34.92
N LEU A 29 2.33 25.98 -34.76
CA LEU A 29 1.01 25.46 -35.06
C LEU A 29 0.04 26.27 -34.19
N LEU A 30 -0.87 27.02 -34.80
CA LEU A 30 -2.07 27.44 -34.09
C LEU A 30 -2.75 26.14 -33.67
N ALA A 31 -2.90 25.95 -32.36
CA ALA A 31 -3.68 24.87 -31.78
C ALA A 31 -5.08 24.84 -32.45
N GLY A 32 -5.64 23.65 -32.70
CA GLY A 32 -7.01 23.52 -33.21
C GLY A 32 -8.02 24.28 -32.33
N ASP A 33 -9.18 24.60 -32.89
CA ASP A 33 -10.29 25.21 -32.15
C ASP A 33 -10.75 24.30 -31.02
N VAL A 34 -10.69 22.98 -31.23
CA VAL A 34 -10.94 21.94 -30.21
C VAL A 34 -9.69 21.08 -30.06
N LEU A 35 -9.29 20.84 -28.82
CA LEU A 35 -8.10 20.06 -28.46
C LEU A 35 -8.50 18.79 -27.73
N ILE A 36 -7.75 17.71 -27.92
CA ILE A 36 -7.73 16.61 -26.97
C ILE A 36 -6.91 17.08 -25.77
N SER A 37 -7.56 17.61 -24.73
CA SER A 37 -6.89 18.29 -23.62
C SER A 37 -6.22 17.32 -22.66
N GLU A 38 -6.90 16.25 -22.29
CA GLU A 38 -6.43 15.28 -21.29
C GLU A 38 -7.06 13.92 -21.59
N PHE A 39 -6.36 12.82 -21.35
CA PHE A 39 -6.90 11.48 -21.48
C PHE A 39 -6.13 10.50 -20.59
N MET A 40 -6.80 9.43 -20.18
CA MET A 40 -6.24 8.39 -19.33
C MET A 40 -6.53 7.01 -19.93
N ALA A 41 -5.47 6.26 -20.21
CA ALA A 41 -5.51 4.92 -20.80
C ALA A 41 -5.29 3.80 -19.76
N ALA A 42 -5.21 4.17 -18.48
CA ALA A 42 -5.00 3.25 -17.36
C ALA A 42 -5.69 3.80 -16.11
N ASN A 43 -7.02 3.86 -16.12
CA ASN A 43 -7.82 4.34 -14.99
C ASN A 43 -8.10 3.19 -14.02
N ALA A 44 -7.46 3.21 -12.85
CA ALA A 44 -7.63 2.18 -11.83
C ALA A 44 -8.51 2.64 -10.67
N SER A 45 -8.45 3.93 -10.31
CA SER A 45 -9.16 4.50 -9.17
C SER A 45 -9.68 5.93 -9.37
N GLY A 46 -9.41 6.53 -10.54
CA GLY A 46 -9.76 7.90 -10.88
C GLY A 46 -11.25 8.13 -11.19
N LEU A 47 -11.55 8.64 -12.39
CA LEU A 47 -12.91 8.99 -12.79
C LEU A 47 -13.73 7.71 -13.06
N ALA A 48 -14.74 7.43 -12.24
CA ALA A 48 -15.70 6.36 -12.51
C ALA A 48 -16.82 6.85 -13.46
N ASP A 49 -17.28 5.96 -14.34
CA ASP A 49 -18.46 6.20 -15.19
C ASP A 49 -19.79 5.93 -14.45
N GLU A 50 -20.91 6.10 -15.14
CA GLU A 50 -22.26 5.98 -14.58
C GLU A 50 -22.59 4.55 -14.11
N ASP A 51 -21.86 3.55 -14.61
CA ASP A 51 -21.93 2.15 -14.15
C ASP A 51 -20.99 1.86 -12.96
N ARG A 52 -20.20 2.86 -12.54
CA ARG A 52 -19.12 2.77 -11.54
C ARG A 52 -17.89 2.01 -12.01
N ASP A 53 -17.68 1.90 -13.31
CA ASP A 53 -16.45 1.34 -13.87
C ASP A 53 -15.39 2.44 -14.02
N PHE A 54 -14.12 2.12 -13.72
CA PHE A 54 -12.98 3.00 -14.01
C PHE A 54 -12.55 2.81 -15.46
N SER A 55 -13.36 3.32 -16.40
CA SER A 55 -13.10 3.27 -17.84
C SER A 55 -12.00 4.25 -18.24
N ASP A 56 -11.26 3.95 -19.31
CA ASP A 56 -10.41 4.93 -19.99
C ASP A 56 -11.27 6.12 -20.44
N TRP A 57 -10.69 7.31 -20.50
CA TRP A 57 -11.43 8.51 -20.87
C TRP A 57 -10.59 9.49 -21.68
N ILE A 58 -11.27 10.27 -22.52
CA ILE A 58 -10.73 11.30 -23.38
C ILE A 58 -11.50 12.58 -23.11
N GLU A 59 -10.80 13.66 -22.80
CA GLU A 59 -11.35 14.99 -22.66
C GLU A 59 -11.02 15.83 -23.89
N LEU A 60 -12.04 16.54 -24.37
CA LEU A 60 -11.90 17.58 -25.37
C LEU A 60 -12.15 18.95 -24.78
N GLU A 61 -11.35 19.95 -25.16
CA GLU A 61 -11.49 21.34 -24.73
C GLU A 61 -11.67 22.27 -25.94
N ASN A 62 -12.71 23.10 -25.91
CA ASN A 62 -12.91 24.16 -26.90
C ASN A 62 -12.08 25.40 -26.52
N GLN A 63 -11.03 25.70 -27.27
CA GLN A 63 -10.12 26.83 -27.03
C GLN A 63 -10.67 28.20 -27.47
N THR A 64 -11.86 28.21 -28.07
CA THR A 64 -12.43 29.44 -28.64
C THR A 64 -13.36 30.15 -27.66
N SER A 65 -13.59 31.44 -27.91
CA SER A 65 -14.55 32.25 -27.15
C SER A 65 -16.01 32.05 -27.58
N SER A 66 -16.31 31.03 -28.41
CA SER A 66 -17.64 30.72 -28.93
C SER A 66 -17.96 29.23 -28.78
N ALA A 67 -19.23 28.87 -28.65
CA ALA A 67 -19.62 27.46 -28.66
C ALA A 67 -19.35 26.80 -30.02
N ILE A 68 -18.99 25.52 -30.00
CA ILE A 68 -18.73 24.69 -31.18
C ILE A 68 -19.68 23.50 -31.18
N ASP A 69 -20.34 23.26 -32.31
CA ASP A 69 -21.16 22.07 -32.51
C ASP A 69 -20.27 20.90 -32.98
N LEU A 70 -20.22 19.85 -32.16
CA LEU A 70 -19.46 18.63 -32.43
C LEU A 70 -20.24 17.62 -33.28
N THR A 71 -21.46 17.94 -33.76
CA THR A 71 -22.24 17.03 -34.60
C THR A 71 -21.43 16.52 -35.79
N GLY A 72 -21.25 15.20 -35.87
CA GLY A 72 -20.54 14.56 -36.98
C GLY A 72 -19.01 14.59 -36.89
N TRP A 73 -18.44 15.18 -35.83
CA TRP A 73 -17.01 15.05 -35.53
C TRP A 73 -16.70 13.60 -35.11
N THR A 74 -15.44 13.20 -35.24
CA THR A 74 -15.01 11.83 -34.96
C THR A 74 -13.85 11.75 -33.97
N ILE A 75 -13.77 10.66 -33.22
CA ILE A 75 -12.56 10.25 -32.49
C ILE A 75 -12.16 8.84 -32.89
N SER A 76 -10.86 8.57 -32.87
CA SER A 76 -10.30 7.26 -33.22
C SER A 76 -8.97 6.99 -32.50
N ASP A 77 -8.80 5.74 -32.06
CA ASP A 77 -7.55 5.12 -31.60
C ASP A 77 -6.72 4.50 -32.75
N ASP A 78 -7.21 4.58 -33.99
CA ASP A 78 -6.57 3.97 -35.17
C ASP A 78 -6.49 4.96 -36.35
N ILE A 79 -5.27 5.21 -36.81
CA ILE A 79 -4.99 6.13 -37.92
C ILE A 79 -5.51 5.59 -39.27
N ASP A 80 -5.58 4.27 -39.43
CA ASP A 80 -6.10 3.63 -40.64
C ASP A 80 -7.65 3.60 -40.63
N GLU A 81 -8.27 3.78 -39.47
CA GLU A 81 -9.71 3.88 -39.25
C GLU A 81 -10.12 5.20 -38.56
N PHE A 82 -9.80 6.35 -39.16
CA PHE A 82 -9.97 7.67 -38.53
C PHE A 82 -11.41 8.08 -38.11
N ASN A 83 -12.44 7.31 -38.48
CA ASN A 83 -13.86 7.59 -38.20
C ASN A 83 -14.53 6.55 -37.29
N LYS A 84 -13.79 5.95 -36.35
CA LYS A 84 -14.28 4.87 -35.48
C LYS A 84 -15.51 5.22 -34.66
N TRP A 85 -15.54 6.40 -34.04
CA TRP A 85 -16.69 6.89 -33.28
C TRP A 85 -17.07 8.29 -33.71
N THR A 86 -18.37 8.57 -33.79
CA THR A 86 -18.92 9.85 -34.27
C THR A 86 -19.78 10.48 -33.19
N PHE A 87 -19.52 11.75 -32.89
CA PHE A 87 -20.26 12.53 -31.91
C PHE A 87 -21.75 12.65 -32.29
N PRO A 88 -22.66 12.50 -31.30
CA PRO A 88 -24.04 12.94 -31.45
C PRO A 88 -24.11 14.48 -31.48
N GLN A 89 -25.31 15.04 -31.48
CA GLN A 89 -25.48 16.49 -31.42
C GLN A 89 -25.07 17.02 -30.03
N ILE A 90 -23.83 17.51 -29.93
CA ILE A 90 -23.24 18.07 -28.71
C ILE A 90 -22.76 19.49 -29.01
N GLU A 91 -23.29 20.45 -28.26
CA GLU A 91 -22.78 21.82 -28.25
C GLU A 91 -21.73 21.95 -27.15
N LEU A 92 -20.47 22.13 -27.53
CA LEU A 92 -19.34 22.34 -26.61
C LEU A 92 -19.20 23.85 -26.33
N PRO A 93 -19.49 24.34 -25.11
CA PRO A 93 -19.43 25.76 -24.80
C PRO A 93 -18.05 26.38 -25.04
N ALA A 94 -17.98 27.70 -25.14
CA ALA A 94 -16.70 28.43 -25.19
C ALA A 94 -15.85 28.13 -23.95
N ASN A 95 -14.58 27.72 -24.13
CA ASN A 95 -13.70 27.24 -23.04
C ASN A 95 -14.30 26.04 -22.26
N GLY A 96 -15.30 25.37 -22.84
CA GLY A 96 -15.96 24.22 -22.26
C GLY A 96 -15.19 22.93 -22.54
N ARG A 97 -15.46 21.93 -21.72
CA ARG A 97 -14.90 20.59 -21.80
C ARG A 97 -15.99 19.55 -21.97
N VAL A 98 -15.65 18.45 -22.62
CA VAL A 98 -16.49 17.25 -22.70
C VAL A 98 -15.64 16.01 -22.53
N ILE A 99 -16.13 15.06 -21.73
CA ILE A 99 -15.47 13.77 -21.51
C ILE A 99 -16.18 12.71 -22.35
N VAL A 100 -15.39 11.84 -22.97
CA VAL A 100 -15.84 10.64 -23.65
C VAL A 100 -15.09 9.44 -23.07
N PHE A 101 -15.81 8.51 -22.46
CA PHE A 101 -15.24 7.26 -21.96
C PHE A 101 -14.88 6.33 -23.12
N ALA A 102 -13.61 6.00 -23.27
CA ALA A 102 -13.12 4.96 -24.16
C ALA A 102 -13.34 3.58 -23.51
N SER A 103 -14.61 3.20 -23.35
CA SER A 103 -15.02 2.00 -22.61
C SER A 103 -15.38 0.82 -23.51
N GLY A 104 -15.59 1.05 -24.80
CA GLY A 104 -16.18 0.08 -25.73
C GLY A 104 -17.71 0.00 -25.69
N LYS A 105 -18.39 0.72 -24.79
CA LYS A 105 -19.86 0.64 -24.60
C LYS A 105 -20.67 1.31 -25.73
N ASN A 106 -20.06 2.21 -26.52
CA ASN A 106 -20.67 2.88 -27.70
C ASN A 106 -22.00 3.63 -27.42
N ARG A 107 -22.09 4.34 -26.29
CA ARG A 107 -23.26 5.14 -25.87
C ARG A 107 -23.16 6.57 -26.39
N ARG A 108 -24.28 7.13 -26.86
CA ARG A 108 -24.34 8.43 -27.58
C ARG A 108 -25.60 9.22 -27.25
N GLU A 109 -26.31 8.84 -26.20
CA GLU A 109 -27.52 9.49 -25.76
C GLU A 109 -27.23 10.93 -25.34
N ILE A 110 -28.06 11.86 -25.81
CA ILE A 110 -27.99 13.27 -25.42
C ILE A 110 -28.24 13.36 -23.91
N ASP A 111 -27.52 14.26 -23.23
CA ASP A 111 -27.57 14.47 -21.78
C ASP A 111 -27.14 13.27 -20.92
N SER A 112 -26.43 12.30 -21.50
CA SER A 112 -25.83 11.15 -20.80
C SER A 112 -24.31 11.13 -20.99
N GLU A 113 -23.61 10.29 -20.22
CA GLU A 113 -22.18 10.06 -20.42
C GLU A 113 -21.92 9.46 -21.81
N LEU A 114 -20.88 9.95 -22.48
CA LEU A 114 -20.53 9.53 -23.84
C LEU A 114 -19.54 8.38 -23.75
N HIS A 115 -19.80 7.30 -24.50
CA HIS A 115 -18.91 6.15 -24.55
C HIS A 115 -18.49 5.86 -25.98
N ALA A 116 -17.18 5.86 -26.24
CA ALA A 116 -16.62 5.38 -27.48
C ALA A 116 -16.83 3.86 -27.65
N ASN A 117 -16.69 3.37 -28.88
CA ASN A 117 -16.75 1.95 -29.22
C ASN A 117 -15.38 1.23 -29.15
N PHE A 118 -14.37 1.90 -28.63
CA PHE A 118 -13.01 1.39 -28.43
C PHE A 118 -12.53 1.69 -27.00
N LYS A 119 -11.39 1.10 -26.65
CA LYS A 119 -10.63 1.35 -25.42
C LYS A 119 -9.25 1.89 -25.76
N LEU A 120 -8.60 2.53 -24.80
CA LEU A 120 -7.25 3.02 -25.01
C LEU A 120 -6.21 1.96 -24.59
N SER A 121 -5.11 1.88 -25.33
CA SER A 121 -3.97 1.05 -24.99
C SER A 121 -3.07 1.74 -23.97
N ARG A 122 -2.93 1.14 -22.78
CA ARG A 122 -1.97 1.57 -21.76
C ARG A 122 -0.54 1.71 -22.28
N ASP A 123 -0.14 0.88 -23.25
CA ASP A 123 1.23 0.87 -23.80
C ASP A 123 1.48 1.99 -24.83
N GLY A 124 0.44 2.73 -25.21
CA GLY A 124 0.51 3.79 -26.21
C GLY A 124 0.00 3.36 -27.59
N GLU A 125 -0.74 4.25 -28.24
CA GLU A 125 -1.26 4.08 -29.60
C GLU A 125 -1.65 5.44 -30.21
N TYR A 126 -2.25 5.43 -31.40
CA TYR A 126 -2.78 6.63 -32.03
C TYR A 126 -3.99 7.17 -31.26
N LEU A 127 -4.17 8.49 -31.20
CA LEU A 127 -5.43 9.09 -30.77
C LEU A 127 -5.67 10.35 -31.59
N GLY A 128 -6.81 10.47 -32.26
CA GLY A 128 -7.11 11.60 -33.11
C GLY A 128 -8.56 12.08 -33.03
N LEU A 129 -8.74 13.38 -33.25
CA LEU A 129 -10.00 14.10 -33.35
C LEU A 129 -10.18 14.61 -34.79
N GLY A 130 -11.29 14.23 -35.43
CA GLY A 130 -11.61 14.58 -36.81
C GLY A 130 -12.81 15.51 -36.94
N ARG A 131 -12.75 16.40 -37.93
CA ARG A 131 -13.88 17.23 -38.36
C ARG A 131 -14.82 16.45 -39.30
N PRO A 132 -16.10 16.87 -39.43
CA PRO A 132 -17.07 16.20 -40.32
C PRO A 132 -16.68 16.17 -41.81
N ASP A 133 -15.77 17.05 -42.24
CA ASP A 133 -15.24 17.07 -43.61
C ASP A 133 -14.07 16.09 -43.84
N GLY A 134 -13.69 15.33 -42.81
CA GLY A 134 -12.61 14.35 -42.83
C GLY A 134 -11.22 14.93 -42.56
N THR A 135 -11.11 16.20 -42.20
CA THR A 135 -9.83 16.80 -41.77
C THR A 135 -9.53 16.48 -40.31
N ILE A 136 -8.24 16.36 -39.97
CA ILE A 136 -7.77 16.15 -38.59
C ILE A 136 -7.76 17.50 -37.88
N GLU A 137 -8.46 17.59 -36.76
CA GLU A 137 -8.40 18.76 -35.87
C GLU A 137 -7.19 18.70 -34.94
N ASP A 138 -7.01 17.56 -34.29
CA ASP A 138 -5.93 17.32 -33.36
C ASP A 138 -5.59 15.83 -33.28
N GLU A 139 -4.32 15.51 -33.00
CA GLU A 139 -3.83 14.13 -33.00
C GLU A 139 -2.55 13.90 -32.18
N PHE A 140 -2.49 12.73 -31.55
CA PHE A 140 -1.29 12.07 -31.06
C PHE A 140 -0.79 11.10 -32.12
N ARG A 141 -0.30 11.67 -33.22
CA ARG A 141 0.04 10.95 -34.47
C ARG A 141 1.09 9.86 -34.30
N ASP A 142 2.19 10.16 -33.60
CA ASP A 142 3.35 9.28 -33.46
C ASP A 142 3.21 8.31 -32.27
N THR A 143 1.96 7.97 -31.93
CA THR A 143 1.52 7.32 -30.69
C THR A 143 1.73 8.16 -29.43
N TYR A 144 0.76 8.16 -28.52
CA TYR A 144 0.99 8.69 -27.17
C TYR A 144 1.85 7.71 -26.36
N PRO A 145 2.63 8.18 -25.37
CA PRO A 145 3.52 7.31 -24.62
C PRO A 145 2.75 6.39 -23.67
N ALA A 146 3.36 5.27 -23.28
CA ALA A 146 2.81 4.37 -22.28
C ALA A 146 2.47 5.10 -20.98
N GLN A 147 1.31 4.79 -20.39
CA GLN A 147 0.80 5.43 -19.18
C GLN A 147 0.97 4.55 -17.94
N ARG A 148 1.21 5.22 -16.79
CA ARG A 148 1.09 4.61 -15.46
C ARG A 148 -0.37 4.70 -15.01
N SER A 149 -0.80 3.78 -14.15
CA SER A 149 -2.15 3.81 -13.61
C SER A 149 -2.43 5.17 -12.95
N ASP A 150 -3.62 5.71 -13.20
CA ASP A 150 -4.11 6.98 -12.64
C ASP A 150 -3.21 8.21 -12.93
N VAL A 151 -2.34 8.12 -13.94
CA VAL A 151 -1.59 9.27 -14.48
C VAL A 151 -2.07 9.55 -15.89
N SER A 152 -2.75 10.68 -16.09
CA SER A 152 -3.25 11.08 -17.41
C SER A 152 -2.14 11.65 -18.28
N PHE A 153 -2.40 11.72 -19.57
CA PHE A 153 -1.55 12.41 -20.54
C PHE A 153 -2.40 13.39 -21.32
N GLY A 154 -1.82 14.48 -21.78
CA GLY A 154 -2.58 15.48 -22.50
C GLY A 154 -1.73 16.59 -23.00
N GLN A 155 -2.36 17.73 -23.22
CA GLN A 155 -1.71 18.93 -23.66
C GLN A 155 -2.25 20.18 -22.96
N THR A 156 -1.36 21.13 -22.73
CA THR A 156 -1.66 22.41 -22.11
C THR A 156 -0.97 23.53 -22.88
N ILE A 157 -1.51 24.75 -22.82
CA ILE A 157 -0.90 25.93 -23.45
C ILE A 157 -0.19 26.74 -22.36
N ILE A 158 1.14 26.76 -22.41
CA ILE A 158 1.97 27.59 -21.53
C ILE A 158 2.62 28.68 -22.37
N GLU A 159 2.37 29.94 -22.01
CA GLU A 159 2.91 31.12 -22.72
C GLU A 159 2.67 31.09 -24.25
N GLY A 160 1.50 30.59 -24.67
CA GLY A 160 1.12 30.48 -26.08
C GLY A 160 1.78 29.32 -26.84
N LYS A 161 2.41 28.38 -26.14
CA LYS A 161 2.96 27.14 -26.72
C LYS A 161 2.21 25.93 -26.20
N LEU A 162 1.83 25.06 -27.13
CA LEU A 162 1.30 23.74 -26.82
C LEU A 162 2.41 22.86 -26.24
N ILE A 163 2.16 22.29 -25.07
CA ILE A 163 3.05 21.36 -24.37
C ILE A 163 2.27 20.08 -24.13
N ARG A 164 2.84 18.95 -24.53
CA ARG A 164 2.32 17.61 -24.25
C ARG A 164 3.06 17.01 -23.06
N GLY A 165 2.33 16.35 -22.16
CA GLY A 165 2.95 15.72 -21.00
C GLY A 165 1.98 14.96 -20.12
N PHE A 166 2.59 14.23 -19.17
CA PHE A 166 1.92 13.47 -18.12
C PHE A 166 1.43 14.40 -17.02
N MET A 167 0.27 14.12 -16.42
CA MET A 167 -0.28 14.84 -15.28
C MET A 167 -0.50 13.83 -14.16
N THR A 168 0.27 13.96 -13.09
CA THR A 168 0.21 13.06 -11.92
C THR A 168 -1.00 13.31 -11.03
N ASP A 169 -1.64 14.47 -11.19
CA ASP A 169 -2.92 14.83 -10.58
C ASP A 169 -3.92 15.07 -11.72
N PRO A 170 -4.62 14.04 -12.22
CA PRO A 170 -5.56 14.17 -13.33
C PRO A 170 -6.72 15.12 -13.01
N THR A 171 -7.19 15.87 -14.01
CA THR A 171 -8.16 16.96 -13.83
C THR A 171 -9.38 16.88 -14.75
N PRO A 172 -10.08 15.73 -14.82
CA PRO A 172 -11.23 15.58 -15.70
C PRO A 172 -12.33 16.62 -15.41
N GLY A 173 -12.73 17.36 -16.44
CA GLY A 173 -13.72 18.43 -16.41
C GLY A 173 -13.17 19.79 -15.98
N GLU A 174 -11.91 19.86 -15.55
CA GLU A 174 -11.28 21.05 -14.97
C GLU A 174 -10.05 21.47 -15.78
N GLN A 175 -9.41 22.57 -15.40
CA GLN A 175 -8.19 23.01 -16.07
C GLN A 175 -7.03 22.06 -15.76
N ASN A 176 -6.36 21.58 -16.81
CA ASN A 176 -5.16 20.75 -16.73
C ASN A 176 -4.13 21.24 -15.69
N ALA A 177 -3.67 20.31 -14.86
CA ALA A 177 -2.61 20.50 -13.89
C ALA A 177 -1.22 20.66 -14.56
N ILE A 178 -0.16 20.63 -13.74
CA ILE A 178 1.23 20.68 -14.23
C ILE A 178 1.50 19.42 -15.07
N SER A 179 2.09 19.63 -16.26
CA SER A 179 2.49 18.55 -17.15
C SER A 179 3.99 18.26 -17.09
N TYR A 180 4.35 16.98 -17.25
CA TYR A 180 5.71 16.47 -17.25
C TYR A 180 6.04 15.78 -18.57
N PHE A 181 7.27 15.94 -19.06
CA PHE A 181 7.74 15.32 -20.30
C PHE A 181 7.95 13.80 -20.20
N GLY A 182 7.99 13.26 -18.99
CA GLY A 182 8.24 11.86 -18.72
C GLY A 182 8.55 11.62 -17.24
N PHE A 183 9.08 10.43 -16.96
CA PHE A 183 9.49 10.01 -15.63
C PHE A 183 11.02 9.88 -15.57
N VAL A 184 11.60 10.15 -14.41
CA VAL A 184 13.01 9.85 -14.14
C VAL A 184 13.12 8.41 -13.63
N ASP A 185 14.04 7.63 -14.19
CA ASP A 185 14.31 6.27 -13.71
C ASP A 185 14.85 6.28 -12.28
N ASN A 186 14.52 5.24 -11.51
CA ASN A 186 14.98 5.05 -10.13
C ASN A 186 16.50 5.08 -10.03
N VAL A 187 16.97 5.64 -8.92
CA VAL A 187 18.40 5.63 -8.60
C VAL A 187 18.84 4.20 -8.28
N ARG A 188 20.14 3.94 -8.36
CA ARG A 188 20.74 2.69 -7.89
C ARG A 188 21.72 2.98 -6.77
N ILE A 189 21.52 2.32 -5.64
CA ILE A 189 22.45 2.29 -4.51
C ILE A 189 23.32 1.04 -4.67
N ASP A 190 24.65 1.21 -4.69
CA ASP A 190 25.59 0.11 -5.02
C ASP A 190 25.74 -0.94 -3.91
N VAL A 191 25.51 -0.55 -2.66
CA VAL A 191 25.50 -1.44 -1.50
C VAL A 191 24.06 -1.55 -0.97
N PRO A 192 23.44 -2.74 -1.00
CA PRO A 192 22.14 -2.95 -0.37
C PRO A 192 22.16 -2.65 1.13
N GLY A 193 21.00 -2.35 1.71
CA GLY A 193 20.84 -2.28 3.17
C GLY A 193 21.13 -3.62 3.86
N GLY A 194 21.03 -3.64 5.19
CA GLY A 194 21.27 -4.83 6.00
C GLY A 194 22.09 -4.55 7.25
N PHE A 195 22.66 -5.61 7.82
CA PHE A 195 23.55 -5.57 8.97
C PHE A 195 25.01 -5.39 8.55
N PHE A 196 25.73 -4.53 9.26
CA PHE A 196 27.13 -4.22 9.02
C PHE A 196 27.91 -4.12 10.33
N ASP A 197 29.15 -4.60 10.29
CA ASP A 197 30.07 -4.56 11.43
C ASP A 197 31.30 -3.66 11.15
N GLU A 198 31.48 -3.22 9.90
CA GLU A 198 32.60 -2.40 9.44
C GLU A 198 32.11 -1.22 8.59
N PRO A 199 32.80 -0.06 8.60
CA PRO A 199 32.46 1.07 7.74
C PRO A 199 32.50 0.73 6.24
N LEU A 200 31.62 1.37 5.48
CA LEU A 200 31.43 1.14 4.05
C LEU A 200 31.29 2.45 3.26
N VAL A 201 31.50 2.35 1.94
CA VAL A 201 31.39 3.48 1.00
C VAL A 201 30.24 3.22 0.05
N VAL A 202 29.16 3.99 0.19
CA VAL A 202 27.94 3.89 -0.63
C VAL A 202 28.01 4.85 -1.80
N ARG A 203 27.65 4.37 -2.99
CA ARG A 203 27.48 5.18 -4.20
C ARG A 203 26.04 5.12 -4.67
N ILE A 204 25.57 6.27 -5.13
CA ILE A 204 24.26 6.43 -5.75
C ILE A 204 24.48 6.80 -7.22
N ALA A 205 23.75 6.16 -8.12
CA ALA A 205 23.81 6.39 -9.55
C ALA A 205 22.42 6.60 -10.14
N SER A 206 22.33 7.34 -11.24
CA SER A 206 21.15 7.43 -12.11
C SER A 206 21.62 7.31 -13.56
N ASP A 207 20.84 6.61 -14.38
CA ASP A 207 21.12 6.52 -15.83
C ASP A 207 20.61 7.73 -16.61
N VAL A 208 19.82 8.58 -15.96
CA VAL A 208 19.23 9.76 -16.59
C VAL A 208 20.25 10.89 -16.62
N SER A 209 20.69 11.25 -17.83
CA SER A 209 21.59 12.39 -18.02
C SER A 209 20.97 13.68 -17.49
N ASP A 210 21.82 14.49 -16.85
CA ASP A 210 21.46 15.79 -16.25
C ASP A 210 20.47 15.71 -15.08
N ALA A 211 20.16 14.52 -14.57
CA ALA A 211 19.40 14.37 -13.34
C ALA A 211 20.25 14.77 -12.12
N THR A 212 19.64 15.47 -11.17
CA THR A 212 20.22 15.77 -9.87
C THR A 212 19.73 14.75 -8.86
N ILE A 213 20.63 13.98 -8.28
CA ILE A 213 20.31 13.06 -7.18
C ILE A 213 20.34 13.86 -5.88
N ARG A 214 19.28 13.75 -5.08
CA ARG A 214 19.26 14.21 -3.69
C ARG A 214 19.02 13.05 -2.75
N TYR A 215 19.54 13.19 -1.53
CA TYR A 215 19.36 12.20 -0.48
C TYR A 215 19.13 12.82 0.89
N THR A 216 18.52 12.06 1.79
CA THR A 216 18.29 12.40 3.19
C THR A 216 18.79 11.26 4.08
N LEU A 217 19.15 11.61 5.31
CA LEU A 217 19.64 10.67 6.33
C LEU A 217 18.80 10.71 7.63
N ASP A 218 17.70 11.47 7.62
CA ASP A 218 16.84 11.74 8.78
C ASP A 218 15.45 11.10 8.66
N GLY A 219 15.27 10.26 7.64
CA GLY A 219 14.01 9.59 7.32
C GLY A 219 13.03 10.41 6.47
N SER A 220 13.22 11.72 6.31
CA SER A 220 12.35 12.56 5.46
C SER A 220 12.48 12.20 3.98
N LYS A 221 11.42 12.35 3.19
CA LYS A 221 11.47 12.10 1.73
C LYS A 221 12.32 13.19 1.05
N PRO A 222 13.32 12.86 0.22
CA PRO A 222 14.01 13.85 -0.60
C PRO A 222 13.01 14.57 -1.53
N THR A 223 13.16 15.88 -1.68
CA THR A 223 12.39 16.68 -2.66
C THR A 223 13.35 17.58 -3.44
N GLU A 224 12.88 18.34 -4.43
CA GLU A 224 13.75 19.29 -5.14
C GLU A 224 14.40 20.33 -4.21
N SER A 225 13.81 20.59 -3.04
CA SER A 225 14.27 21.54 -2.03
C SER A 225 14.72 20.91 -0.70
N ASN A 226 14.33 19.66 -0.41
CA ASN A 226 14.71 18.91 0.78
C ASN A 226 15.79 17.85 0.49
N GLY A 227 16.78 17.74 1.37
CA GLY A 227 17.89 16.79 1.23
C GLY A 227 19.14 17.38 0.56
N LEU A 228 20.24 16.64 0.69
CA LEU A 228 21.57 17.01 0.20
C LEU A 228 21.74 16.57 -1.26
N VAL A 229 22.39 17.39 -2.08
CA VAL A 229 22.75 16.99 -3.45
C VAL A 229 23.90 15.99 -3.40
N TYR A 230 23.70 14.83 -3.99
CA TYR A 230 24.72 13.79 -4.07
C TYR A 230 25.81 14.19 -5.09
N THR A 231 27.04 14.37 -4.61
CA THR A 231 28.20 14.76 -5.43
C THR A 231 29.41 13.86 -5.23
N GLU A 232 29.47 13.12 -4.13
CA GLU A 232 30.54 12.19 -3.78
C GLU A 232 29.99 10.99 -3.01
N PRO A 233 30.70 9.83 -3.02
CA PRO A 233 30.28 8.64 -2.28
C PRO A 233 30.14 8.89 -0.78
N LEU A 234 29.13 8.30 -0.16
CA LEU A 234 28.85 8.44 1.27
C LEU A 234 29.72 7.48 2.10
N GLN A 235 30.31 7.99 3.17
CA GLN A 235 30.97 7.17 4.19
C GLN A 235 29.94 6.81 5.26
N VAL A 236 29.62 5.52 5.39
CA VAL A 236 28.67 5.02 6.38
C VAL A 236 29.45 4.17 7.38
N SER A 237 29.56 4.66 8.62
CA SER A 237 30.33 4.02 9.70
C SER A 237 29.51 3.74 10.97
N SER A 238 28.22 4.03 10.90
CA SER A 238 27.24 3.90 11.98
C SER A 238 25.86 3.65 11.38
N THR A 239 24.90 3.28 12.22
CA THR A 239 23.52 3.04 11.81
C THR A 239 22.98 4.25 11.05
N THR A 240 22.55 4.04 9.81
CA THR A 240 22.19 5.09 8.87
C THR A 240 21.02 4.63 8.02
N THR A 241 19.98 5.47 7.90
CA THR A 241 18.89 5.27 6.95
C THR A 241 19.07 6.23 5.78
N LEU A 242 19.35 5.71 4.59
CA LEU A 242 19.53 6.49 3.38
C LEU A 242 18.25 6.49 2.56
N ARG A 243 17.74 7.65 2.19
CA ARG A 243 16.70 7.79 1.16
C ARG A 243 17.21 8.63 0.01
N ALA A 244 16.99 8.22 -1.23
CA ALA A 244 17.52 8.91 -2.41
C ALA A 244 16.52 8.98 -3.57
N THR A 245 16.51 10.12 -4.26
CA THR A 245 15.60 10.39 -5.39
C THR A 245 16.35 11.19 -6.46
N ALA A 246 16.10 10.87 -7.73
CA ALA A 246 16.61 11.63 -8.87
C ALA A 246 15.55 12.63 -9.38
N PHE A 247 15.99 13.86 -9.60
CA PHE A 247 15.17 14.98 -10.07
C PHE A 247 15.68 15.49 -11.41
N LYS A 248 14.75 15.76 -12.34
CA LYS A 248 15.06 16.40 -13.61
C LYS A 248 13.96 17.39 -13.95
N SER A 249 14.35 18.62 -14.28
CA SER A 249 13.39 19.69 -14.56
C SER A 249 12.44 19.29 -15.70
N GLY A 250 11.14 19.42 -15.44
CA GLY A 250 10.08 19.05 -16.37
C GLY A 250 9.76 17.56 -16.44
N PHE A 251 10.32 16.71 -15.56
CA PHE A 251 10.01 15.29 -15.46
C PHE A 251 9.46 14.97 -14.07
N VAL A 252 8.60 13.94 -13.99
CA VAL A 252 8.21 13.35 -12.71
C VAL A 252 9.48 12.78 -12.06
N PRO A 253 9.79 13.12 -10.80
CA PRO A 253 10.95 12.55 -10.09
C PRO A 253 10.90 11.03 -10.05
N SER A 254 12.05 10.40 -9.81
CA SER A 254 12.07 8.96 -9.59
C SER A 254 11.34 8.58 -8.31
N ASP A 255 11.06 7.29 -8.12
CA ASP A 255 10.66 6.81 -6.81
C ASP A 255 11.82 6.99 -5.80
N THR A 256 11.48 6.94 -4.52
CA THR A 256 12.47 7.12 -3.45
C THR A 256 13.06 5.77 -3.05
N GLU A 257 14.29 5.52 -3.47
CA GLU A 257 15.02 4.34 -3.05
C GLU A 257 15.47 4.52 -1.59
N THR A 258 15.24 3.49 -0.77
CA THR A 258 15.57 3.52 0.66
C THR A 258 16.47 2.34 1.02
N SER A 259 17.50 2.59 1.83
CA SER A 259 18.40 1.55 2.35
C SER A 259 18.80 1.84 3.79
N SER A 260 18.58 0.87 4.67
CA SER A 260 18.96 0.91 6.08
C SER A 260 20.25 0.13 6.31
N TYR A 261 21.30 0.81 6.77
CA TYR A 261 22.56 0.21 7.18
C TYR A 261 22.57 0.12 8.71
N LEU A 262 22.43 -1.08 9.28
CA LEU A 262 22.26 -1.30 10.72
C LEU A 262 23.56 -1.81 11.35
N PHE A 263 24.11 -1.06 12.30
CA PHE A 263 25.30 -1.44 13.07
C PHE A 263 24.89 -1.93 14.45
N LEU A 264 24.70 -3.24 14.59
CA LEU A 264 24.04 -3.81 15.77
C LEU A 264 24.75 -3.54 17.10
N ASN A 265 26.07 -3.36 17.07
CA ASN A 265 26.85 -3.01 18.25
C ASN A 265 26.46 -1.65 18.85
N GLU A 266 25.89 -0.73 18.05
CA GLU A 266 25.43 0.58 18.54
C GLU A 266 24.12 0.48 19.32
N ILE A 267 23.31 -0.56 19.06
CA ILE A 267 22.01 -0.76 19.72
C ILE A 267 22.19 -1.00 21.21
N VAL A 268 23.30 -1.62 21.61
CA VAL A 268 23.62 -1.90 23.02
C VAL A 268 23.73 -0.62 23.85
N GLY A 269 24.16 0.48 23.23
CA GLY A 269 24.25 1.80 23.85
C GLY A 269 23.15 2.75 23.41
N GLN A 270 22.09 2.27 22.75
CA GLN A 270 21.07 3.13 22.19
C GLN A 270 20.36 3.90 23.31
N THR A 271 20.39 5.23 23.19
CA THR A 271 19.61 6.17 23.98
C THR A 271 18.77 7.03 23.07
N ARG A 272 17.90 7.87 23.63
CA ARG A 272 17.15 8.86 22.85
C ARG A 272 18.10 9.78 22.08
N PRO A 273 17.99 9.88 20.74
CA PRO A 273 18.75 10.88 19.99
C PRO A 273 18.31 12.29 20.36
N GLU A 274 19.23 13.27 20.38
CA GLU A 274 18.93 14.67 20.72
C GLU A 274 17.86 15.29 19.81
N SER A 275 17.79 14.85 18.55
CA SER A 275 16.81 15.32 17.58
C SER A 275 15.40 14.75 17.80
N TYR A 276 15.22 13.80 18.71
CA TYR A 276 13.93 13.16 19.00
C TYR A 276 13.31 13.71 20.29
N PRO A 277 11.98 13.96 20.32
CA PRO A 277 11.31 14.46 21.50
C PRO A 277 11.23 13.39 22.60
N GLU A 278 11.00 13.84 23.84
CA GLU A 278 10.61 12.91 24.91
C GLU A 278 9.19 12.39 24.64
N LEU A 279 8.96 11.10 24.88
CA LEU A 279 7.62 10.53 24.82
C LEU A 279 6.91 10.74 26.16
N THR A 280 5.60 10.92 26.10
CA THR A 280 4.75 11.12 27.30
C THR A 280 4.77 9.91 28.25
N THR A 281 5.21 8.75 27.78
CA THR A 281 5.30 7.48 28.53
C THR A 281 6.67 7.22 29.17
N GLY A 282 7.67 8.10 28.93
CA GLY A 282 9.07 7.88 29.33
C GLY A 282 9.97 7.42 28.18
N ASP A 283 11.19 6.99 28.51
CA ASP A 283 12.23 6.63 27.52
C ASP A 283 11.96 5.25 26.87
N ASN A 284 11.15 5.21 25.80
CA ASN A 284 11.03 4.02 24.94
C ASN A 284 12.14 3.91 23.88
N TYR A 285 13.12 4.82 23.94
CA TYR A 285 14.27 4.81 23.04
C TYR A 285 15.45 4.02 23.60
N GLU A 286 15.55 3.94 24.93
CA GLU A 286 16.67 3.29 25.58
C GLU A 286 16.52 1.77 25.50
N VAL A 287 17.61 1.11 25.14
CA VAL A 287 17.75 -0.33 25.32
C VAL A 287 18.31 -0.55 26.73
N ASP A 288 17.58 -1.32 27.54
CA ASP A 288 17.90 -1.51 28.97
C ASP A 288 19.36 -1.95 29.18
N PRO A 289 20.22 -1.10 29.78
CA PRO A 289 21.63 -1.40 29.95
C PRO A 289 21.87 -2.55 30.93
N ASP A 290 20.93 -2.84 31.85
CA ASP A 290 21.04 -3.99 32.77
C ASP A 290 20.94 -5.33 32.01
N ILE A 291 20.44 -5.30 30.78
CA ILE A 291 20.43 -6.45 29.87
C ILE A 291 21.50 -6.30 28.80
N ALA A 292 21.43 -5.23 28.00
CA ALA A 292 22.25 -5.10 26.81
C ALA A 292 23.73 -4.90 27.11
N GLN A 293 24.09 -4.31 28.27
CA GLN A 293 25.49 -4.09 28.68
C GLN A 293 25.92 -5.04 29.82
N SER A 294 25.05 -5.97 30.23
CA SER A 294 25.38 -6.94 31.27
C SER A 294 26.41 -7.96 30.77
N PRO A 295 27.52 -8.21 31.49
CA PRO A 295 28.47 -9.25 31.13
C PRO A 295 27.86 -10.66 31.03
N GLN A 296 26.69 -10.88 31.63
CA GLN A 296 25.98 -12.15 31.58
C GLN A 296 25.10 -12.29 30.32
N TYR A 297 24.54 -11.18 29.84
CA TYR A 297 23.51 -11.17 28.80
C TYR A 297 23.93 -10.51 27.49
N TYR A 298 25.00 -9.71 27.48
CA TYR A 298 25.48 -8.96 26.31
C TYR A 298 25.58 -9.82 25.04
N ASP A 299 26.35 -10.92 25.10
CA ASP A 299 26.57 -11.77 23.92
C ASP A 299 25.25 -12.39 23.42
N ARG A 300 24.36 -12.77 24.34
CA ARG A 300 23.05 -13.33 24.01
C ARG A 300 22.12 -12.28 23.42
N PHE A 301 22.13 -11.06 23.97
CA PHE A 301 21.33 -9.94 23.46
C PHE A 301 21.76 -9.58 22.04
N LEU A 302 23.06 -9.41 21.80
CA LEU A 302 23.60 -9.05 20.50
C LEU A 302 23.33 -10.14 19.45
N ALA A 303 23.51 -11.42 19.81
CA ALA A 303 23.15 -12.54 18.94
C ALA A 303 21.63 -12.56 18.63
N GLY A 304 20.81 -12.32 19.66
CA GLY A 304 19.35 -12.33 19.56
C GLY A 304 18.78 -11.34 18.55
N LEU A 305 19.47 -10.22 18.28
CA LEU A 305 19.09 -9.25 17.25
C LEU A 305 19.12 -9.81 15.81
N ARG A 306 19.65 -11.04 15.62
CA ARG A 306 19.66 -11.79 14.36
C ARG A 306 18.96 -13.15 14.46
N ASP A 307 18.20 -13.44 15.52
CA ASP A 307 17.46 -14.71 15.61
C ASP A 307 16.16 -14.68 14.77
N ILE A 308 15.55 -13.50 14.64
CA ILE A 308 14.34 -13.25 13.86
C ILE A 308 14.56 -12.16 12.80
N PRO A 309 13.73 -12.12 11.73
CA PRO A 309 13.87 -11.10 10.70
C PRO A 309 13.67 -9.69 11.20
N THR A 310 14.18 -8.73 10.44
CA THR A 310 14.02 -7.30 10.73
C THR A 310 13.09 -6.64 9.72
N LEU A 311 12.18 -5.80 10.21
CA LEU A 311 11.55 -4.75 9.43
C LEU A 311 12.15 -3.40 9.83
N SER A 312 12.86 -2.76 8.91
CA SER A 312 13.30 -1.37 9.08
C SER A 312 12.26 -0.45 8.47
N LEU A 313 11.70 0.43 9.29
CA LEU A 313 10.69 1.41 8.90
C LEU A 313 11.35 2.78 8.82
N VAL A 314 11.31 3.40 7.65
CA VAL A 314 11.92 4.72 7.43
C VAL A 314 10.85 5.72 7.02
N MET A 315 10.66 6.76 7.83
CA MET A 315 9.63 7.77 7.62
C MET A 315 10.05 9.14 8.14
N ASP A 316 9.32 10.18 7.74
CA ASP A 316 9.53 11.51 8.30
C ASP A 316 9.28 11.48 9.82
N LYS A 317 10.24 12.01 10.58
CA LYS A 317 10.18 12.02 12.03
C LYS A 317 8.96 12.81 12.55
N ASP A 318 8.55 13.88 11.87
CA ASP A 318 7.40 14.67 12.28
C ASP A 318 6.06 13.96 11.96
N ASP A 319 6.04 13.09 10.95
CA ASP A 319 4.92 12.18 10.69
C ASP A 319 4.81 11.04 11.71
N PHE A 320 5.90 10.74 12.41
CA PHE A 320 5.89 9.80 13.52
C PHE A 320 5.56 10.49 14.86
N LEU A 321 6.29 11.56 15.20
CA LEU A 321 6.34 12.17 16.54
C LEU A 321 5.98 13.66 16.58
N GLY A 322 5.79 14.29 15.43
CA GLY A 322 5.41 15.69 15.35
C GLY A 322 3.99 15.93 15.85
N ARG A 323 3.52 17.18 15.71
CA ARG A 323 2.18 17.59 16.15
C ARG A 323 1.06 16.73 15.55
N THR A 324 1.22 16.34 14.30
CA THR A 324 0.31 15.47 13.54
C THR A 324 0.84 14.05 13.40
N GLY A 325 1.88 13.69 14.15
CA GLY A 325 2.52 12.38 14.06
C GLY A 325 1.67 11.26 14.61
N ILE A 326 1.74 10.08 13.99
CA ILE A 326 0.88 8.93 14.34
C ILE A 326 1.11 8.41 15.75
N TYR A 327 2.35 8.47 16.24
CA TYR A 327 2.73 7.96 17.55
C TYR A 327 2.46 8.99 18.66
N SER A 328 2.51 10.28 18.33
CA SER A 328 2.08 11.37 19.22
C SER A 328 0.55 11.45 19.38
N ASN A 329 -0.19 10.84 18.46
CA ASN A 329 -1.65 10.86 18.42
C ASN A 329 -2.27 9.44 18.33
N PRO A 330 -1.92 8.51 19.25
CA PRO A 330 -2.20 7.08 19.08
C PRO A 330 -3.70 6.74 19.10
N LEU A 331 -4.55 7.62 19.64
CA LEU A 331 -6.00 7.43 19.68
C LEU A 331 -6.70 7.72 18.35
N GLN A 332 -6.03 8.40 17.43
CA GLN A 332 -6.59 8.76 16.14
C GLN A 332 -6.65 7.55 15.19
N ARG A 333 -7.47 7.65 14.14
CA ARG A 333 -7.82 6.52 13.27
C ARG A 333 -8.14 6.96 11.85
N GLY A 334 -8.13 6.00 10.94
CA GLY A 334 -8.58 6.18 9.57
C GLY A 334 -7.48 6.70 8.66
N TYR A 335 -7.85 6.88 7.39
CA TYR A 335 -6.96 7.28 6.31
C TYR A 335 -6.21 8.60 6.59
N LEU A 336 -6.87 9.59 7.20
CA LEU A 336 -6.24 10.88 7.57
C LEU A 336 -5.10 10.76 8.61
N TRP A 337 -4.99 9.61 9.28
CA TRP A 337 -3.96 9.31 10.29
C TRP A 337 -3.02 8.19 9.82
N GLU A 338 -2.93 8.02 8.52
CA GLU A 338 -1.93 7.23 7.80
C GLU A 338 -0.81 8.14 7.32
N ARG A 339 0.43 7.66 7.34
CA ARG A 339 1.61 8.40 6.88
C ARG A 339 2.47 7.52 6.00
N ALA A 340 3.19 8.13 5.07
CA ALA A 340 4.10 7.40 4.20
C ALA A 340 5.31 6.88 4.99
N ALA A 341 5.69 5.64 4.74
CA ALA A 341 6.90 5.01 5.26
C ALA A 341 7.47 4.03 4.23
N SER A 342 8.80 3.97 4.14
CA SER A 342 9.48 2.84 3.50
C SER A 342 9.58 1.69 4.49
N VAL A 343 9.36 0.47 4.00
CA VAL A 343 9.44 -0.79 4.74
C VAL A 343 10.51 -1.65 4.08
N GLU A 344 11.58 -1.93 4.81
CA GLU A 344 12.62 -2.86 4.37
C GLU A 344 12.56 -4.14 5.18
N TRP A 345 12.44 -5.28 4.50
CA TRP A 345 12.67 -6.60 5.10
C TRP A 345 14.16 -6.94 5.01
N ILE A 346 14.73 -7.42 6.12
CA ILE A 346 16.11 -7.90 6.19
C ILE A 346 16.08 -9.33 6.72
N ASP A 347 16.53 -10.28 5.89
CA ASP A 347 16.68 -11.67 6.30
C ASP A 347 17.89 -11.82 7.24
N PRO A 348 17.72 -12.39 8.43
CA PRO A 348 18.75 -12.36 9.46
C PRO A 348 19.91 -13.33 9.18
N LYS A 349 19.70 -14.32 8.32
CA LYS A 349 20.69 -15.38 8.01
C LYS A 349 21.54 -15.02 6.81
N THR A 350 20.92 -14.43 5.80
CA THR A 350 21.52 -14.14 4.49
C THR A 350 21.88 -12.67 4.31
N ASN A 351 21.33 -11.79 5.16
CA ASN A 351 21.39 -10.34 5.03
C ASN A 351 20.74 -9.81 3.73
N ALA A 352 19.93 -10.64 3.05
CA ALA A 352 19.21 -10.22 1.86
C ALA A 352 18.10 -9.23 2.23
N THR A 353 17.91 -8.22 1.39
CA THR A 353 16.94 -7.15 1.63
C THR A 353 15.93 -7.03 0.49
N THR A 354 14.70 -6.65 0.84
CA THR A 354 13.71 -6.15 -0.11
C THR A 354 13.01 -4.94 0.48
N GLN A 355 12.53 -4.02 -0.36
CA GLN A 355 11.94 -2.75 0.04
C GLN A 355 10.60 -2.53 -0.65
N VAL A 356 9.65 -1.95 0.08
CA VAL A 356 8.38 -1.47 -0.45
C VAL A 356 7.94 -0.25 0.36
N ASP A 357 7.27 0.71 -0.29
CA ASP A 357 6.65 1.83 0.41
C ASP A 357 5.21 1.49 0.84
N ALA A 358 4.79 2.04 1.98
CA ALA A 358 3.48 1.78 2.56
C ALA A 358 2.96 2.97 3.38
N GLY A 359 1.65 3.00 3.54
CA GLY A 359 0.98 3.75 4.58
C GLY A 359 1.16 3.06 5.92
N ILE A 360 1.60 3.80 6.94
CA ILE A 360 1.73 3.33 8.31
C ILE A 360 0.80 4.10 9.25
N ARG A 361 0.20 3.39 10.20
CA ARG A 361 -0.59 4.00 11.28
C ARG A 361 -0.61 3.16 12.53
N VAL A 362 -0.87 3.81 13.66
CA VAL A 362 -1.18 3.14 14.93
C VAL A 362 -2.52 2.39 14.83
N GLN A 363 -2.59 1.18 15.41
CA GLN A 363 -3.79 0.35 15.41
C GLN A 363 -4.04 -0.34 16.76
N GLY A 364 -5.18 -1.04 16.84
CA GLY A 364 -5.59 -1.85 18.00
C GLY A 364 -6.60 -1.16 18.91
N GLY A 365 -6.95 -1.82 20.01
CA GLY A 365 -7.80 -1.25 21.07
C GLY A 365 -6.94 -0.70 22.20
N ALA A 366 -6.53 -1.61 23.10
CA ALA A 366 -5.73 -1.32 24.28
C ALA A 366 -4.34 -0.76 23.94
N SER A 367 -3.68 -1.28 22.90
CA SER A 367 -2.33 -0.87 22.48
C SER A 367 -2.22 0.61 22.10
N ARG A 368 -3.32 1.33 21.90
CA ARG A 368 -3.35 2.76 21.57
C ARG A 368 -3.45 3.67 22.78
N ASN A 369 -3.53 3.09 23.98
CA ASN A 369 -3.54 3.85 25.22
C ASN A 369 -2.25 4.69 25.31
N PRO A 370 -2.33 6.04 25.42
CA PRO A 370 -1.15 6.90 25.53
C PRO A 370 -0.28 6.64 26.77
N ALA A 371 -0.73 5.82 27.72
CA ALA A 371 0.08 5.36 28.86
C ALA A 371 0.97 4.14 28.54
N ILE A 372 0.81 3.51 27.37
CA ILE A 372 1.61 2.38 26.92
C ILE A 372 2.66 2.91 25.92
N GLY A 373 3.95 2.72 26.19
CA GLY A 373 5.01 3.27 25.35
C GLY A 373 5.23 2.56 24.00
N LYS A 374 4.66 1.35 23.86
CA LYS A 374 4.80 0.51 22.68
C LYS A 374 3.45 0.24 22.02
N HIS A 375 3.21 0.88 20.88
CA HIS A 375 1.95 0.79 20.15
C HIS A 375 2.02 -0.23 19.01
N SER A 376 0.92 -0.95 18.78
CA SER A 376 0.75 -1.76 17.57
C SER A 376 0.59 -0.87 16.34
N LEU A 377 1.17 -1.28 15.22
CA LEU A 377 1.16 -0.55 13.95
C LEU A 377 0.49 -1.41 12.87
N SER A 378 0.00 -0.78 11.81
CA SER A 378 -0.42 -1.48 10.58
C SER A 378 0.26 -0.86 9.37
N LEU A 379 0.73 -1.71 8.47
CA LEU A 379 1.23 -1.34 7.15
C LEU A 379 0.11 -1.52 6.12
N ARG A 380 -0.04 -0.58 5.20
CA ARG A 380 -1.10 -0.52 4.18
C ARG A 380 -0.47 -0.17 2.85
N PHE A 381 -0.50 -1.10 1.93
CA PHE A 381 0.08 -0.94 0.60
C PHE A 381 -0.98 -0.28 -0.28
N ARG A 382 -0.58 0.80 -0.95
CA ARG A 382 -1.42 1.63 -1.81
C ARG A 382 -0.55 2.27 -2.86
N ASP A 383 -1.13 2.42 -4.04
CA ASP A 383 -0.59 3.20 -5.17
C ASP A 383 -0.10 4.61 -4.78
N GLU A 384 -0.81 5.30 -3.89
CA GLU A 384 -0.41 6.64 -3.41
C GLU A 384 0.95 6.66 -2.68
N TYR A 385 1.40 5.52 -2.13
CA TYR A 385 2.69 5.39 -1.46
C TYR A 385 3.74 4.71 -2.33
N GLY A 386 3.33 3.88 -3.30
CA GLY A 386 4.21 3.06 -4.11
C GLY A 386 3.44 1.87 -4.67
N ALA A 387 3.85 0.65 -4.32
CA ALA A 387 3.09 -0.54 -4.70
C ALA A 387 1.78 -0.65 -3.88
N ASP A 388 0.69 -1.05 -4.52
CA ASP A 388 -0.61 -1.32 -3.89
C ASP A 388 -0.65 -2.64 -3.13
N GLN A 389 0.36 -3.49 -3.32
CA GLN A 389 0.57 -4.75 -2.62
C GLN A 389 2.04 -5.00 -2.36
N TRP A 390 2.34 -5.72 -1.28
CA TRP A 390 3.66 -6.32 -1.10
C TRP A 390 3.65 -7.76 -1.60
N GLU A 391 4.37 -8.01 -2.69
CA GLU A 391 4.61 -9.36 -3.22
C GLU A 391 5.91 -9.94 -2.62
N TYR A 392 5.78 -10.72 -1.55
CA TYR A 392 6.93 -11.34 -0.88
C TYR A 392 6.50 -12.49 0.04
N ASP A 393 7.29 -13.55 0.12
CA ASP A 393 7.02 -14.71 0.99
C ASP A 393 7.34 -14.38 2.47
N LEU A 394 6.48 -13.60 3.11
CA LEU A 394 6.66 -13.16 4.50
C LEU A 394 6.43 -14.28 5.52
N PHE A 395 5.55 -15.22 5.20
CA PHE A 395 5.12 -16.30 6.09
C PHE A 395 5.36 -17.66 5.47
N GLU A 396 5.70 -18.62 6.32
CA GLU A 396 5.92 -20.00 5.91
C GLU A 396 4.60 -20.79 5.88
N ASN A 397 4.52 -21.81 5.03
CA ASN A 397 3.39 -22.74 4.97
C ASN A 397 2.03 -22.07 4.70
N THR A 398 2.00 -21.04 3.85
CA THR A 398 0.79 -20.40 3.34
C THR A 398 0.83 -20.33 1.82
N PRO A 399 -0.32 -20.41 1.11
CA PRO A 399 -0.40 -20.13 -0.31
C PRO A 399 -0.38 -18.63 -0.64
N VAL A 400 -0.43 -17.75 0.36
CA VAL A 400 -0.52 -16.30 0.18
C VAL A 400 0.87 -15.65 0.21
N SER A 401 1.20 -14.93 -0.86
CA SER A 401 2.46 -14.17 -1.01
C SER A 401 2.24 -12.70 -1.38
N GLN A 402 0.98 -12.25 -1.41
CA GLN A 402 0.58 -10.89 -1.74
C GLN A 402 -0.22 -10.30 -0.58
N PHE A 403 0.15 -9.09 -0.14
CA PHE A 403 -0.47 -8.46 1.02
C PHE A 403 -0.81 -7.00 0.73
N THR A 404 -2.06 -6.60 0.95
CA THR A 404 -2.52 -5.20 0.90
C THR A 404 -2.45 -4.53 2.28
N THR A 405 -2.54 -5.32 3.36
CA THR A 405 -2.40 -4.83 4.73
C THR A 405 -1.72 -5.88 5.61
N LEU A 406 -0.83 -5.41 6.48
CA LEU A 406 -0.20 -6.22 7.52
C LEU A 406 -0.37 -5.57 8.89
N ALA A 407 -0.39 -6.39 9.93
CA ALA A 407 -0.44 -5.94 11.31
C ALA A 407 0.91 -6.21 12.00
N LEU A 408 1.45 -5.18 12.64
CA LEU A 408 2.58 -5.26 13.55
C LEU A 408 2.04 -5.16 14.97
N ARG A 409 1.79 -6.31 15.61
CA ARG A 409 1.25 -6.35 16.97
C ARG A 409 2.37 -6.16 17.99
N ALA A 410 2.25 -5.11 18.81
CA ALA A 410 3.23 -4.78 19.85
C ALA A 410 3.25 -5.75 21.03
N GLY A 411 2.19 -6.56 21.18
CA GLY A 411 1.99 -7.39 22.37
C GLY A 411 1.90 -6.54 23.63
N SER A 412 1.03 -5.54 23.66
CA SER A 412 0.93 -4.59 24.79
C SER A 412 0.33 -5.22 26.05
N ASN A 413 -0.58 -6.17 25.88
CA ASN A 413 -1.19 -6.96 26.94
C ASN A 413 -0.27 -8.14 27.25
N ASN A 414 -0.23 -8.59 28.51
CA ASN A 414 0.70 -9.64 28.96
C ASN A 414 2.14 -9.35 28.48
N SER A 415 2.69 -8.23 28.94
CA SER A 415 3.95 -7.67 28.47
C SER A 415 4.71 -6.99 29.59
N TRP A 416 6.04 -6.87 29.45
CA TRP A 416 6.89 -6.19 30.43
C TRP A 416 6.60 -4.68 30.55
N VAL A 417 6.00 -4.08 29.50
CA VAL A 417 5.58 -2.67 29.50
C VAL A 417 4.18 -2.45 30.05
N SER A 418 3.45 -3.51 30.43
CA SER A 418 2.15 -3.37 31.10
C SER A 418 2.32 -2.75 32.48
N GLY A 419 1.41 -1.83 32.83
CA GLY A 419 1.32 -1.27 34.18
C GLY A 419 0.87 -2.29 35.24
N ASN A 420 0.22 -3.39 34.84
CA ASN A 420 -0.28 -4.43 35.74
C ASN A 420 0.79 -5.50 36.02
N ALA A 421 1.03 -5.80 37.30
CA ALA A 421 2.00 -6.80 37.73
C ALA A 421 1.64 -8.23 37.31
N VAL A 422 0.34 -8.56 37.22
CA VAL A 422 -0.11 -9.89 36.80
C VAL A 422 0.21 -10.11 35.32
N ASP A 423 -0.09 -9.14 34.46
CA ASP A 423 0.23 -9.20 33.03
C ASP A 423 1.74 -9.43 32.80
N ARG A 424 2.60 -8.78 33.60
CA ARG A 424 4.06 -8.95 33.50
C ARG A 424 4.52 -10.38 33.80
N LEU A 425 3.78 -11.14 34.63
CA LEU A 425 4.08 -12.57 34.86
C LEU A 425 3.79 -13.45 33.64
N HIS A 426 2.99 -12.94 32.69
CA HIS A 426 2.58 -13.64 31.48
C HIS A 426 3.23 -13.09 30.21
N ALA A 427 4.32 -12.30 30.36
CA ALA A 427 5.04 -11.60 29.29
C ALA A 427 5.83 -12.49 28.32
N GLN A 428 5.15 -13.43 27.67
CA GLN A 428 5.70 -14.43 26.76
C GLN A 428 5.43 -14.09 25.28
N SER A 429 4.49 -13.19 24.97
CA SER A 429 4.12 -12.76 23.61
C SER A 429 3.60 -13.82 22.63
N ILE A 430 3.66 -15.11 22.95
CA ILE A 430 3.36 -16.24 22.03
C ILE A 430 1.89 -16.67 21.95
N ARG A 431 1.05 -16.36 22.93
CA ARG A 431 -0.31 -16.93 23.08
C ARG A 431 -1.23 -16.68 21.89
N ASP A 432 -1.26 -15.45 21.41
CA ASP A 432 -2.15 -15.04 20.31
C ASP A 432 -1.77 -15.72 18.99
N GLN A 433 -0.47 -15.84 18.69
CA GLN A 433 -0.04 -16.61 17.53
C GLN A 433 -0.25 -18.10 17.72
N TRP A 434 0.03 -18.64 18.91
CA TRP A 434 -0.14 -20.07 19.21
C TRP A 434 -1.58 -20.55 19.01
N ILE A 435 -2.59 -19.76 19.40
CA ILE A 435 -3.99 -20.17 19.17
C ILE A 435 -4.33 -20.16 17.67
N ARG A 436 -3.82 -19.20 16.90
CA ARG A 436 -4.01 -19.15 15.44
C ARG A 436 -3.29 -20.32 14.75
N ASP A 437 -2.07 -20.63 15.16
CA ASP A 437 -1.32 -21.80 14.70
C ASP A 437 -2.03 -23.11 15.07
N SER A 438 -2.71 -23.15 16.23
CA SER A 438 -3.55 -24.30 16.62
C SER A 438 -4.68 -24.51 15.64
N VAL A 439 -5.38 -23.44 15.27
CA VAL A 439 -6.44 -23.51 14.28
C VAL A 439 -5.86 -23.92 12.92
N ARG A 440 -4.74 -23.34 12.48
CA ARG A 440 -4.04 -23.77 11.25
C ARG A 440 -3.74 -25.27 11.25
N ALA A 441 -3.19 -25.79 12.34
CA ALA A 441 -2.91 -27.22 12.52
C ALA A 441 -4.17 -28.11 12.56
N MET A 442 -5.33 -27.57 12.93
CA MET A 442 -6.63 -28.26 12.86
C MET A 442 -7.16 -28.39 11.40
N GLY A 443 -6.45 -27.83 10.42
CA GLY A 443 -6.71 -27.95 8.98
C GLY A 443 -7.20 -26.67 8.33
N HIS A 444 -6.92 -25.52 8.94
CA HIS A 444 -7.55 -24.23 8.68
C HIS A 444 -6.48 -23.16 8.42
N VAL A 445 -5.73 -23.33 7.33
CA VAL A 445 -4.51 -22.57 7.02
C VAL A 445 -4.71 -21.06 6.98
N ASP A 446 -5.91 -20.61 6.65
CA ASP A 446 -6.37 -19.22 6.58
C ASP A 446 -6.55 -18.53 7.94
N ALA A 447 -6.20 -19.17 9.07
CA ALA A 447 -6.44 -18.62 10.40
C ALA A 447 -5.47 -17.52 10.89
N GLY A 448 -4.78 -16.87 9.96
CA GLY A 448 -3.85 -15.77 10.22
C GLY A 448 -2.45 -16.28 10.52
N ALA A 449 -1.59 -16.29 9.50
CA ALA A 449 -0.17 -16.51 9.62
C ALA A 449 0.48 -15.37 10.39
N GLY A 450 1.52 -15.70 11.16
CA GLY A 450 2.35 -14.70 11.81
C GLY A 450 3.69 -15.25 12.25
N ARG A 451 4.61 -14.31 12.51
CA ARG A 451 5.98 -14.55 12.97
C ARG A 451 6.49 -13.34 13.75
N PHE A 452 7.55 -13.52 14.53
CA PHE A 452 8.16 -12.40 15.22
C PHE A 452 9.18 -11.69 14.33
N VAL A 453 9.28 -10.37 14.49
CA VAL A 453 10.25 -9.52 13.80
C VAL A 453 10.83 -8.49 14.76
N HIS A 454 12.08 -8.11 14.55
CA HIS A 454 12.64 -6.88 15.09
C HIS A 454 12.11 -5.69 14.28
N ILE A 455 11.67 -4.64 14.97
CA ILE A 455 11.33 -3.37 14.32
C ILE A 455 12.43 -2.35 14.58
N TYR A 456 12.82 -1.65 13.52
CA TYR A 456 13.60 -0.42 13.60
C TYR A 456 12.77 0.73 13.03
N ILE A 457 12.83 1.91 13.64
CA ILE A 457 12.19 3.12 13.12
C ILE A 457 13.26 4.19 12.96
N ASN A 458 13.53 4.57 11.71
CA ASN A 458 14.63 5.48 11.34
C ASN A 458 15.98 5.05 11.96
N GLY A 459 16.26 3.74 11.94
CA GLY A 459 17.48 3.16 12.50
C GLY A 459 17.47 2.95 14.02
N LEU A 460 16.46 3.42 14.76
CA LEU A 460 16.32 3.16 16.19
C LEU A 460 15.63 1.81 16.41
N TYR A 461 16.25 0.94 17.21
CA TYR A 461 15.64 -0.32 17.61
C TYR A 461 14.39 -0.06 18.46
N TRP A 462 13.26 -0.61 18.02
CA TRP A 462 11.93 -0.42 18.63
C TRP A 462 11.39 -1.70 19.30
N GLY A 463 12.19 -2.77 19.30
CA GLY A 463 11.87 -4.03 19.94
C GLY A 463 11.14 -5.03 19.04
N VAL A 464 10.72 -6.13 19.66
CA VAL A 464 10.08 -7.27 18.97
C VAL A 464 8.59 -7.03 18.75
N TYR A 465 8.10 -7.30 17.56
CA TYR A 465 6.69 -7.27 17.20
C TYR A 465 6.25 -8.61 16.62
N ASN A 466 4.97 -8.96 16.74
CA ASN A 466 4.38 -10.05 15.96
C ASN A 466 3.85 -9.47 14.64
N LEU A 467 4.53 -9.78 13.54
CA LEU A 467 4.04 -9.53 12.18
C LEU A 467 2.98 -10.59 11.88
N THR A 468 1.78 -10.16 11.49
CA THR A 468 0.66 -11.05 11.21
C THR A 468 -0.17 -10.57 10.03
N GLU A 469 -0.71 -11.53 9.29
CA GLU A 469 -1.84 -11.31 8.40
C GLU A 469 -2.99 -10.63 9.16
N ARG A 470 -3.76 -9.80 8.46
CA ARG A 470 -4.93 -9.11 9.00
C ARG A 470 -6.19 -9.73 8.39
N PRO A 471 -7.02 -10.48 9.15
CA PRO A 471 -8.20 -11.12 8.60
C PRO A 471 -9.35 -10.11 8.32
N ASP A 472 -9.26 -9.44 7.19
CA ASP A 472 -10.28 -8.62 6.52
C ASP A 472 -10.64 -9.22 5.14
N ALA A 473 -11.54 -8.58 4.39
CA ALA A 473 -12.05 -9.13 3.12
C ALA A 473 -10.95 -9.55 2.14
N GLU A 474 -9.85 -8.78 2.07
CA GLU A 474 -8.68 -9.06 1.23
C GLU A 474 -8.00 -10.38 1.64
N HIS A 475 -7.76 -10.56 2.94
CA HIS A 475 -7.22 -11.81 3.47
C HIS A 475 -8.08 -13.01 3.08
N TYR A 476 -9.41 -12.92 3.19
CA TYR A 476 -10.27 -14.05 2.83
C TYR A 476 -10.28 -14.33 1.33
N ALA A 477 -10.31 -13.28 0.50
CA ALA A 477 -10.18 -13.43 -0.95
C ALA A 477 -8.85 -14.09 -1.34
N ALA A 478 -7.74 -13.76 -0.67
CA ALA A 478 -6.43 -14.36 -0.94
C ALA A 478 -6.40 -15.89 -0.71
N TYR A 479 -7.14 -16.40 0.27
CA TYR A 479 -7.19 -17.84 0.55
C TYR A 479 -8.29 -18.60 -0.22
N PHE A 480 -9.40 -17.94 -0.56
CA PHE A 480 -10.60 -18.60 -1.12
C PHE A 480 -10.95 -18.18 -2.55
N GLY A 481 -10.24 -17.19 -3.11
CA GLY A 481 -10.51 -16.61 -4.42
C GLY A 481 -11.68 -15.63 -4.42
N GLY A 482 -11.99 -15.08 -5.60
CA GLY A 482 -13.00 -14.04 -5.75
C GLY A 482 -12.46 -12.64 -5.44
N ALA A 483 -13.30 -11.63 -5.65
CA ALA A 483 -12.95 -10.26 -5.29
C ALA A 483 -13.16 -10.04 -3.78
N PRO A 484 -12.41 -9.15 -3.12
CA PRO A 484 -12.65 -8.77 -1.73
C PRO A 484 -14.10 -8.31 -1.48
N SER A 485 -14.72 -7.63 -2.45
CA SER A 485 -16.12 -7.21 -2.40
C SER A 485 -17.14 -8.36 -2.39
N SER A 486 -16.72 -9.60 -2.65
CA SER A 486 -17.53 -10.80 -2.48
C SER A 486 -17.68 -11.25 -1.03
N TYR A 487 -16.96 -10.63 -0.08
CA TYR A 487 -16.95 -11.03 1.33
C TYR A 487 -17.50 -9.93 2.24
N ASP A 488 -18.40 -10.31 3.14
CA ASP A 488 -18.68 -9.55 4.35
C ASP A 488 -17.61 -9.91 5.40
N ALA A 489 -16.96 -8.92 6.01
CA ALA A 489 -15.94 -9.13 7.03
C ALA A 489 -16.22 -8.32 8.30
N PHE A 490 -15.88 -8.90 9.46
CA PHE A 490 -16.10 -8.32 10.77
C PHE A 490 -14.87 -8.39 11.67
N ASN A 491 -14.71 -7.35 12.49
CA ASN A 491 -13.82 -7.31 13.64
C ASN A 491 -14.66 -7.36 14.93
N GLY A 492 -14.74 -8.54 15.55
CA GLY A 492 -15.78 -8.81 16.53
C GLY A 492 -17.16 -8.62 15.90
N SER A 493 -18.03 -7.81 16.53
CA SER A 493 -19.34 -7.47 15.97
C SER A 493 -19.32 -6.27 15.01
N GLU A 494 -18.19 -5.58 14.86
CA GLU A 494 -18.05 -4.43 13.98
C GLU A 494 -17.91 -4.90 12.52
N LEU A 495 -18.83 -4.45 11.65
CA LEU A 495 -18.73 -4.64 10.21
C LEU A 495 -17.59 -3.78 9.68
N ILE A 496 -16.62 -4.40 9.02
CA ILE A 496 -15.49 -3.70 8.41
C ILE A 496 -15.58 -3.67 6.88
N ASP A 497 -16.17 -4.69 6.26
CA ASP A 497 -16.36 -4.79 4.81
C ASP A 497 -17.72 -5.43 4.49
N GLY A 498 -18.37 -5.01 3.40
CA GLY A 498 -19.64 -5.59 2.92
C GLY A 498 -20.88 -5.14 3.70
N THR A 499 -21.77 -6.08 4.02
CA THR A 499 -23.05 -5.87 4.71
C THR A 499 -23.26 -6.87 5.85
N ALA A 500 -24.26 -6.64 6.71
CA ALA A 500 -24.62 -7.57 7.78
C ALA A 500 -25.74 -8.56 7.41
N ASN A 501 -26.18 -8.59 6.14
CA ASN A 501 -27.38 -9.32 5.74
C ASN A 501 -27.20 -10.83 5.82
N ALA A 502 -26.13 -11.36 5.21
CA ALA A 502 -25.85 -12.79 5.21
C ALA A 502 -25.60 -13.32 6.63
N ARG A 503 -24.96 -12.53 7.51
CA ARG A 503 -24.75 -12.92 8.91
C ARG A 503 -26.08 -13.13 9.65
N ARG A 504 -27.04 -12.24 9.44
CA ARG A 504 -28.39 -12.37 10.02
C ARG A 504 -29.10 -13.61 9.47
N GLU A 505 -29.03 -13.81 8.16
CA GLU A 505 -29.59 -14.99 7.48
C GLU A 505 -29.02 -16.30 8.04
N ALA A 506 -27.71 -16.38 8.30
CA ALA A 506 -27.09 -17.57 8.88
C ALA A 506 -27.66 -17.93 10.26
N VAL A 507 -27.96 -16.93 11.11
CA VAL A 507 -28.61 -17.15 12.41
C VAL A 507 -30.06 -17.64 12.24
N GLU A 508 -30.81 -17.05 11.30
CA GLU A 508 -32.19 -17.46 10.99
C GLU A 508 -32.25 -18.91 10.48
N ILE A 509 -31.30 -19.31 9.62
CA ILE A 509 -31.17 -20.69 9.13
C ILE A 509 -30.81 -21.66 10.26
N ALA A 510 -29.90 -21.26 11.16
CA ALA A 510 -29.56 -22.08 12.32
C ALA A 510 -30.79 -22.26 13.24
N GLU A 511 -31.56 -21.19 13.48
CA GLU A 511 -32.78 -21.24 14.28
C GLU A 511 -33.85 -22.15 13.69
N ALA A 512 -34.00 -22.16 12.36
CA ALA A 512 -34.89 -23.07 11.65
C ALA A 512 -34.49 -24.55 11.79
N GLY A 513 -33.23 -24.84 12.13
CA GLY A 513 -32.74 -26.19 12.41
C GLY A 513 -32.55 -27.08 11.17
N ASN A 514 -32.35 -26.49 9.99
CA ASN A 514 -32.07 -27.24 8.78
C ASN A 514 -30.55 -27.39 8.56
N TRP A 515 -30.04 -28.60 8.81
CA TRP A 515 -28.63 -28.95 8.71
C TRP A 515 -28.03 -28.76 7.31
N GLU A 516 -28.78 -29.10 6.25
CA GLU A 516 -28.28 -29.00 4.87
C GLU A 516 -28.04 -27.54 4.51
N THR A 517 -29.05 -26.68 4.70
CA THR A 517 -28.94 -25.25 4.40
C THR A 517 -27.97 -24.53 5.33
N LEU A 518 -27.80 -24.99 6.57
CA LEU A 518 -26.87 -24.39 7.52
C LEU A 518 -25.41 -24.51 7.04
N GLN A 519 -25.04 -25.65 6.43
CA GLN A 519 -23.70 -25.86 5.90
C GLN A 519 -23.38 -25.00 4.68
N GLU A 520 -24.40 -24.46 4.00
CA GLU A 520 -24.21 -23.55 2.87
C GLU A 520 -23.82 -22.14 3.33
N VAL A 521 -24.19 -21.74 4.56
CA VAL A 521 -24.02 -20.37 5.07
C VAL A 521 -23.05 -20.27 6.24
N VAL A 522 -22.68 -21.39 6.87
CA VAL A 522 -21.69 -21.45 7.94
C VAL A 522 -20.72 -22.60 7.67
N ASP A 523 -19.42 -22.32 7.77
CA ASP A 523 -18.42 -23.38 7.83
C ASP A 523 -18.50 -24.07 9.21
N ILE A 524 -19.25 -25.17 9.27
CA ILE A 524 -19.55 -25.85 10.53
C ILE A 524 -18.30 -26.49 11.14
N ASP A 525 -17.38 -26.99 10.33
CA ASP A 525 -16.11 -27.53 10.82
C ASP A 525 -15.26 -26.43 11.48
N ARG A 526 -15.22 -25.24 10.85
CA ARG A 526 -14.56 -24.06 11.44
C ARG A 526 -15.22 -23.65 12.74
N TYR A 527 -16.55 -23.57 12.76
CA TYR A 527 -17.30 -23.17 13.95
C TYR A 527 -17.06 -24.14 15.12
N ILE A 528 -17.12 -25.45 14.87
CA ILE A 528 -16.84 -26.48 15.89
C ILE A 528 -15.40 -26.33 16.41
N ASP A 529 -14.44 -26.23 15.52
CA ASP A 529 -13.03 -26.15 15.90
C ASP A 529 -12.71 -24.87 16.67
N TYR A 530 -13.30 -23.75 16.30
CA TYR A 530 -13.22 -22.48 17.04
C TYR A 530 -13.71 -22.63 18.48
N ASN A 531 -14.83 -23.33 18.68
CA ASN A 531 -15.36 -23.60 20.01
C ASN A 531 -14.45 -24.55 20.80
N ILE A 532 -13.91 -25.59 20.14
CA ILE A 532 -12.99 -26.54 20.76
C ILE A 532 -11.72 -25.82 21.24
N ILE A 533 -11.07 -25.02 20.39
CA ILE A 533 -9.78 -24.39 20.74
C ILE A 533 -9.94 -23.32 21.83
N ASN A 534 -11.00 -22.52 21.79
CA ASN A 534 -11.24 -21.52 22.84
C ASN A 534 -11.54 -22.17 24.19
N ARG A 535 -12.20 -23.34 24.18
CA ARG A 535 -12.40 -24.15 25.39
C ARG A 535 -11.10 -24.78 25.87
N TYR A 536 -10.30 -25.34 24.97
CA TYR A 536 -9.00 -25.95 25.27
C TYR A 536 -8.02 -24.92 25.88
N GLY A 537 -7.94 -23.74 25.27
CA GLY A 537 -7.12 -22.63 25.75
C GLY A 537 -7.72 -21.90 26.95
N ALA A 538 -8.96 -22.20 27.35
CA ALA A 538 -9.70 -21.48 28.38
C ALA A 538 -9.65 -19.95 28.20
N ASN A 539 -9.96 -19.47 26.98
CA ASN A 539 -9.84 -18.06 26.62
C ASN A 539 -10.68 -17.17 27.56
N GLY A 540 -10.01 -16.35 28.36
CA GLY A 540 -10.62 -15.53 29.40
C GLY A 540 -11.28 -14.24 28.93
N ASP A 541 -10.99 -13.80 27.70
CA ASP A 541 -11.39 -12.47 27.20
C ASP A 541 -12.40 -12.52 26.04
N LEU A 542 -12.93 -13.71 25.74
CA LEU A 542 -13.87 -13.85 24.62
C LEU A 542 -15.27 -13.33 24.98
N ASP A 543 -15.78 -12.35 24.22
CA ASP A 543 -17.15 -11.83 24.33
C ASP A 543 -17.92 -11.85 22.99
N VAL A 544 -19.20 -11.44 23.00
CA VAL A 544 -20.06 -11.47 21.80
C VAL A 544 -19.79 -10.33 20.80
N THR A 545 -19.02 -9.33 21.22
CA THR A 545 -18.72 -8.09 20.50
C THR A 545 -17.26 -7.96 20.05
N ARG A 546 -16.31 -8.69 20.64
CA ARG A 546 -14.85 -8.48 20.49
C ARG A 546 -14.08 -9.79 20.48
N ASN A 547 -12.80 -9.71 20.09
CA ASN A 547 -11.81 -10.79 20.20
C ASN A 547 -12.10 -12.03 19.31
N TYR A 548 -12.63 -11.77 18.12
CA TYR A 548 -12.74 -12.73 17.02
C TYR A 548 -12.74 -12.00 15.68
N ARG A 549 -12.46 -12.73 14.60
CA ARG A 549 -12.73 -12.30 13.22
C ARG A 549 -13.77 -13.21 12.58
N LEU A 550 -14.54 -12.66 11.67
CA LEU A 550 -15.58 -13.37 10.95
C LEU A 550 -15.58 -12.90 9.50
N ALA A 551 -15.65 -13.82 8.55
CA ALA A 551 -15.98 -13.48 7.17
C ALA A 551 -16.65 -14.59 6.40
N GLY A 552 -17.36 -14.19 5.35
CA GLY A 552 -18.24 -15.00 4.52
C GLY A 552 -19.31 -14.08 3.95
N GLY A 553 -20.47 -14.62 3.59
CA GLY A 553 -21.58 -13.83 3.07
C GLY A 553 -21.28 -13.21 1.71
N GLY A 554 -21.61 -11.91 1.60
CA GLY A 554 -21.53 -11.15 0.37
C GLY A 554 -22.53 -11.60 -0.71
N PRO A 555 -22.42 -11.05 -1.93
CA PRO A 555 -23.28 -11.41 -3.07
C PRO A 555 -23.26 -12.91 -3.40
N ASP A 556 -22.13 -13.57 -3.15
CA ASP A 556 -21.92 -14.98 -3.47
C ASP A 556 -22.35 -15.94 -2.34
N ARG A 557 -22.86 -15.40 -1.21
CA ARG A 557 -23.31 -16.16 -0.03
C ARG A 557 -22.26 -17.17 0.45
N ALA A 558 -21.00 -16.75 0.52
CA ALA A 558 -19.91 -17.60 1.00
C ALA A 558 -20.19 -18.07 2.45
N PRO A 559 -19.83 -19.31 2.85
CA PRO A 559 -20.02 -19.75 4.22
C PRO A 559 -19.21 -18.89 5.22
N PHE A 560 -19.84 -18.50 6.33
CA PHE A 560 -19.16 -17.76 7.39
C PHE A 560 -18.13 -18.62 8.12
N ARG A 561 -16.93 -18.06 8.29
CA ARG A 561 -15.80 -18.63 9.01
C ARG A 561 -15.42 -17.71 10.15
N ILE A 562 -15.27 -18.29 11.34
CA ILE A 562 -14.89 -17.58 12.57
C ILE A 562 -13.45 -17.92 12.97
N TYR A 563 -12.71 -16.93 13.46
CA TYR A 563 -11.29 -17.02 13.76
C TYR A 563 -10.96 -16.42 15.13
N PRO A 564 -10.02 -17.03 15.88
CA PRO A 564 -9.42 -16.37 17.04
C PRO A 564 -8.70 -15.09 16.63
N TRP A 565 -8.87 -14.06 17.44
CA TRP A 565 -8.16 -12.79 17.29
C TRP A 565 -8.10 -12.10 18.64
N ASP A 566 -7.01 -11.42 18.96
CA ASP A 566 -6.83 -10.77 20.28
C ASP A 566 -7.08 -11.78 21.42
N SER A 567 -6.35 -12.90 21.34
CA SER A 567 -6.57 -14.09 22.16
C SER A 567 -5.38 -14.39 23.07
N GLU A 568 -4.74 -13.35 23.59
CA GLU A 568 -3.62 -13.45 24.51
C GLU A 568 -4.00 -13.96 25.92
N GLU A 569 -5.30 -14.09 26.22
CA GLU A 569 -5.80 -14.59 27.51
C GLU A 569 -6.04 -16.12 27.52
N VAL A 570 -5.47 -16.85 26.56
CA VAL A 570 -5.43 -18.33 26.57
C VAL A 570 -4.29 -18.89 27.41
N LEU A 571 -4.48 -20.07 27.99
CA LEU A 571 -3.47 -20.81 28.76
C LEU A 571 -2.89 -20.01 29.96
N ILE A 572 -3.63 -19.00 30.46
CA ILE A 572 -3.31 -18.32 31.71
C ILE A 572 -3.74 -19.18 32.90
N ASN A 573 -4.96 -19.74 32.82
CA ASN A 573 -5.50 -20.64 33.84
C ASN A 573 -5.79 -22.02 33.23
N GLY A 574 -4.77 -22.89 33.20
CA GLY A 574 -4.86 -24.24 32.65
C GLY A 574 -5.85 -25.19 33.36
N GLY A 575 -6.43 -24.78 34.50
CA GLY A 575 -7.47 -25.53 35.20
C GLY A 575 -8.90 -25.12 34.85
N SER A 576 -9.09 -24.05 34.07
CA SER A 576 -10.42 -23.56 33.72
C SER A 576 -11.05 -24.43 32.62
N THR A 577 -12.23 -24.99 32.90
CA THR A 577 -12.98 -25.85 31.96
C THR A 577 -14.30 -25.23 31.53
N GLY A 578 -14.44 -23.91 31.71
CA GLY A 578 -15.64 -23.15 31.36
C GLY A 578 -16.03 -23.34 29.90
N ILE A 579 -17.33 -23.21 29.63
CA ILE A 579 -17.81 -23.18 28.26
C ILE A 579 -17.51 -21.76 27.72
N PRO A 580 -16.75 -21.61 26.63
CA PRO A 580 -16.41 -20.29 26.10
C PRO A 580 -17.68 -19.58 25.58
N THR A 581 -17.65 -18.26 25.55
CA THR A 581 -18.67 -17.45 24.88
C THR A 581 -18.86 -17.92 23.43
N ASP A 582 -20.09 -17.85 22.93
CA ASP A 582 -20.41 -18.12 21.52
C ASP A 582 -20.74 -16.81 20.81
N PRO A 583 -19.81 -16.20 20.06
CA PRO A 583 -20.03 -14.88 19.48
C PRO A 583 -21.07 -14.85 18.36
N LEU A 584 -21.36 -16.01 17.74
CA LEU A 584 -22.38 -16.10 16.69
C LEU A 584 -23.76 -16.48 17.24
N GLY A 585 -23.86 -16.89 18.50
CA GLY A 585 -25.11 -17.33 19.13
C GLY A 585 -25.73 -18.60 18.53
N LEU A 586 -25.00 -19.33 17.70
CA LEU A 586 -25.49 -20.52 16.99
C LEU A 586 -25.65 -21.73 17.91
N ARG A 587 -24.88 -21.81 19.01
CA ARG A 587 -24.78 -22.99 19.88
C ARG A 587 -26.14 -23.47 20.39
N LEU A 588 -27.00 -22.53 20.79
CA LEU A 588 -28.36 -22.81 21.31
C LEU A 588 -29.27 -23.50 20.28
N TYR A 589 -28.93 -23.42 19.00
CA TYR A 589 -29.66 -24.02 17.90
C TYR A 589 -28.97 -25.29 17.41
N VAL A 590 -27.67 -25.22 17.11
CA VAL A 590 -26.93 -26.32 16.49
C VAL A 590 -26.77 -27.53 17.41
N GLU A 591 -26.67 -27.35 18.74
CA GLU A 591 -26.57 -28.47 19.68
C GLU A 591 -27.85 -29.35 19.73
N LYS A 592 -28.98 -28.85 19.23
CA LYS A 592 -30.22 -29.62 19.11
C LYS A 592 -30.18 -30.60 17.93
N LEU A 593 -29.38 -30.31 16.90
CA LEU A 593 -29.23 -31.13 15.70
C LEU A 593 -28.37 -32.36 15.98
N GLU A 594 -28.81 -33.53 15.51
CA GLU A 594 -28.07 -34.78 15.73
C GLU A 594 -26.77 -34.80 14.92
N GLU A 595 -26.84 -34.33 13.69
CA GLU A 595 -25.75 -34.23 12.73
C GLU A 595 -24.62 -33.37 13.28
N TYR A 596 -24.95 -32.22 13.90
CA TYR A 596 -23.97 -31.38 14.56
C TYR A 596 -23.29 -32.09 15.72
N ARG A 597 -24.05 -32.80 16.58
CA ARG A 597 -23.46 -33.53 17.73
C ARG A 597 -22.53 -34.65 17.29
N VAL A 598 -22.89 -35.38 16.23
CA VAL A 598 -22.02 -36.40 15.63
C VAL A 598 -20.77 -35.74 15.06
N ARG A 599 -20.92 -34.68 14.28
CA ARG A 599 -19.78 -33.96 13.69
C ARG A 599 -18.86 -33.37 14.75
N PHE A 600 -19.40 -32.84 15.84
CA PHE A 600 -18.63 -32.36 16.99
C PHE A 600 -17.79 -33.48 17.61
N GLY A 601 -18.39 -34.66 17.79
CA GLY A 601 -17.69 -35.87 18.22
C GLY A 601 -16.55 -36.26 17.27
N ASP A 602 -16.78 -36.21 15.97
CA ASP A 602 -15.75 -36.49 14.95
C ASP A 602 -14.58 -35.50 15.03
N ARG A 603 -14.85 -34.20 15.21
CA ARG A 603 -13.81 -33.18 15.37
C ARG A 603 -13.01 -33.40 16.66
N LEU A 604 -13.66 -33.75 17.77
CA LEU A 604 -12.96 -34.13 18.99
C LEU A 604 -12.06 -35.35 18.76
N GLN A 605 -12.56 -36.39 18.10
CA GLN A 605 -11.78 -37.58 17.77
C GLN A 605 -10.58 -37.24 16.89
N LYS A 606 -10.76 -36.39 15.88
CA LYS A 606 -9.72 -35.92 14.96
C LYS A 606 -8.59 -35.18 15.68
N HIS A 607 -8.94 -34.30 16.63
CA HIS A 607 -7.96 -33.36 17.20
C HIS A 607 -7.29 -33.84 18.49
N PHE A 608 -7.95 -34.69 19.27
CA PHE A 608 -7.43 -35.14 20.58
C PHE A 608 -6.81 -36.55 20.57
N PHE A 609 -6.96 -37.31 19.49
CA PHE A 609 -6.47 -38.68 19.39
C PHE A 609 -5.62 -38.89 18.14
N ASN A 610 -4.88 -40.00 18.08
CA ASN A 610 -4.08 -40.41 16.92
C ASN A 610 -3.16 -39.30 16.40
N ASP A 611 -2.46 -38.62 17.30
CA ASP A 611 -1.54 -37.52 16.96
C ASP A 611 -2.23 -36.28 16.36
N GLY A 612 -3.50 -36.08 16.69
CA GLY A 612 -4.26 -34.88 16.32
C GLY A 612 -3.68 -33.58 16.88
N ALA A 613 -4.11 -32.47 16.28
CA ALA A 613 -3.54 -31.13 16.47
C ALA A 613 -3.55 -30.61 17.93
N LEU A 614 -4.45 -31.13 18.77
CA LEU A 614 -4.64 -30.72 20.18
C LEU A 614 -4.23 -31.79 21.19
N THR A 615 -3.55 -32.85 20.74
CA THR A 615 -2.85 -33.75 21.67
C THR A 615 -1.82 -32.97 22.47
N ALA A 616 -1.54 -33.40 23.71
CA ALA A 616 -0.63 -32.68 24.61
C ALA A 616 0.76 -32.46 23.97
N ASN A 617 1.28 -33.46 23.26
CA ASN A 617 2.57 -33.37 22.57
C ASN A 617 2.51 -32.34 21.44
N ARG A 618 1.53 -32.40 20.54
CA ARG A 618 1.41 -31.44 19.42
C ARG A 618 1.17 -30.01 19.89
N SER A 619 0.38 -29.80 20.94
CA SER A 619 0.19 -28.48 21.53
C SER A 619 1.46 -27.93 22.17
N ALA A 620 2.23 -28.78 22.86
CA ALA A 620 3.49 -28.40 23.49
C ALA A 620 4.60 -28.14 22.45
N GLU A 621 4.71 -28.98 21.41
CA GLU A 621 5.60 -28.76 20.26
C GLU A 621 5.35 -27.38 19.65
N ARG A 622 4.10 -27.05 19.31
CA ARG A 622 3.76 -25.73 18.74
C ARG A 622 4.03 -24.56 19.68
N TRP A 623 3.92 -24.77 21.00
CA TRP A 623 4.30 -23.74 21.97
C TRP A 623 5.81 -23.53 21.98
N MET A 624 6.58 -24.62 21.98
CA MET A 624 8.04 -24.57 21.98
C MET A 624 8.58 -24.00 20.66
N GLU A 625 7.97 -24.30 19.52
CA GLU A 625 8.34 -23.70 18.22
C GLU A 625 8.32 -22.15 18.29
N ARG A 626 7.33 -21.56 18.96
CA ARG A 626 7.25 -20.10 19.16
C ARG A 626 8.14 -19.58 20.27
N ALA A 627 8.39 -20.40 21.29
CA ALA A 627 9.33 -20.06 22.35
C ALA A 627 10.79 -20.16 21.91
N ASP A 628 11.11 -20.99 20.92
CA ASP A 628 12.44 -21.12 20.33
C ASP A 628 12.67 -20.07 19.23
N GLU A 629 11.59 -19.49 18.67
CA GLU A 629 11.65 -18.32 17.78
C GLU A 629 12.04 -17.03 18.52
N LEU A 630 11.79 -16.93 19.84
CA LEU A 630 12.01 -15.74 20.68
C LEU A 630 13.11 -15.97 21.74
#